data_AF-A0A1I2B7Q6-F1
#
_entry.id   AF-A0A1I2B7Q6-F1
#
_cell.length_a   1.000
_cell.length_b   1.000
_cell.length_c   1.000
_cell.angle_alpha   90.00
_cell.angle_beta   90.00
_cell.angle_gamma   90.00
#
_symmetry.space_group_name_H-M   'P 1'
#
loop_
_entity.id
_entity.type
_entity.pdbx_description
1 polymer ?
#
loop_
_entity_poly.entity_id
_entity_poly.type
_entity_poly.pdbx_seq_one_letter_code
_entity_poly.pdbx_strand_id
1 'polypeptide(L)'
;MDEQDDYKKQAQDLDNSQPFDLEKSEPANQTVHVFRQPRESQQSQAAAHAAAQAAREEAAQRAEAARQAEAERQAEAARRSEAARQEEVLRRRAEASRQEEIARQEEDARLLGATREQAALQERTVLEEEPGQQKHYGQYGEYGEYDDDNSEYDAATDAEPAVAAAPARNEAAGTAASGRNEAAGMAGAAGAGASAGTKSGAAGVANKLLQNVSGSVKQIDTQILLKLLKNPLEGLNLNPAKDLSYGIIGIVSAIIGFLLFGLLTGSAIRLFFGYGASDLLREGSGMSAALFGKILLLSLISIIAFLGSLWGISLWRATQRLTLSAFITSIGAMQLFAGAGFLIAGVVSLISFKLGFFVMAATLLSTLGISLVGASVASQVTKEKLWSYIVLSVCAYLLLFGLFADLIL
;
A
#
# COMPACT_ATOMS: atom_id res chain seq x y z
N MET A 1 27.41 -1.84 -30.33
CA MET A 1 27.86 -0.51 -29.86
C MET A 1 27.47 -0.41 -28.39
N ASP A 2 28.03 -1.18 -27.46
CA ASP A 2 29.43 -1.52 -27.08
C ASP A 2 30.14 -0.42 -26.28
N GLU A 3 29.49 0.13 -25.25
CA GLU A 3 30.10 1.01 -24.23
C GLU A 3 30.27 0.35 -22.85
N GLN A 4 29.83 -0.91 -22.67
CA GLN A 4 29.90 -1.59 -21.36
C GLN A 4 31.18 -2.42 -21.13
N ASP A 5 32.01 -2.61 -22.15
CA ASP A 5 33.21 -3.46 -22.03
C ASP A 5 34.47 -2.70 -21.58
N ASP A 6 34.47 -1.36 -21.61
CA ASP A 6 35.69 -0.58 -21.29
C ASP A 6 35.93 -0.39 -19.78
N TYR A 7 34.89 -0.48 -18.95
CA TYR A 7 35.05 -0.31 -17.50
C TYR A 7 35.66 -1.51 -16.77
N LYS A 8 35.71 -2.69 -17.40
CA LYS A 8 36.30 -3.88 -16.77
C LYS A 8 37.83 -3.98 -16.91
N LYS A 9 38.45 -3.24 -17.84
CA LYS A 9 39.92 -3.27 -18.00
C LYS A 9 40.67 -2.39 -17.02
N GLN A 10 40.05 -1.38 -16.42
CA GLN A 10 40.76 -0.43 -15.56
C GLN A 10 40.91 -0.88 -14.10
N ALA A 11 40.20 -1.94 -13.68
CA ALA A 11 40.27 -2.46 -12.32
C ALA A 11 41.34 -3.57 -12.13
N GLN A 12 42.04 -3.98 -13.18
CA GLN A 12 43.03 -5.06 -13.13
C GLN A 12 44.50 -4.59 -13.01
N ASP A 13 44.78 -3.30 -13.18
CA ASP A 13 46.16 -2.76 -13.17
C ASP A 13 46.62 -2.20 -11.81
N LEU A 14 45.80 -2.27 -10.76
CA LEU A 14 46.18 -1.76 -9.42
C LEU A 14 46.68 -2.84 -8.45
N ASP A 15 46.71 -4.11 -8.85
CA ASP A 15 47.12 -5.24 -8.01
C ASP A 15 48.50 -5.81 -8.42
N ASN A 16 49.42 -4.95 -8.84
CA ASN A 16 50.81 -5.32 -9.15
C ASN A 16 51.83 -4.39 -8.49
N SER A 17 51.54 -3.97 -7.25
CA SER A 17 52.50 -3.27 -6.41
C SER A 17 53.34 -4.29 -5.67
N GLN A 18 54.57 -4.49 -6.15
CA GLN A 18 55.56 -5.41 -5.56
C GLN A 18 55.73 -5.17 -4.04
N PRO A 19 55.88 -6.24 -3.24
CA PRO A 19 56.33 -6.11 -1.86
C PRO A 19 57.77 -5.59 -1.87
N PHE A 20 57.97 -4.38 -1.36
CA PHE A 20 59.29 -3.81 -1.11
C PHE A 20 59.97 -4.63 -0.01
N ASP A 21 61.00 -5.39 -0.37
CA ASP A 21 61.90 -6.05 0.57
C ASP A 21 62.64 -4.97 1.38
N LEU A 22 62.28 -4.86 2.66
CA LEU A 22 63.02 -4.10 3.65
C LEU A 22 64.29 -4.87 4.02
N GLU A 23 65.32 -4.63 3.21
CA GLU A 23 66.69 -5.03 3.46
C GLU A 23 67.16 -4.45 4.80
N LYS A 24 67.53 -5.35 5.69
CA LYS A 24 67.96 -5.12 7.08
C LYS A 24 69.35 -4.47 7.08
N SER A 25 69.41 -3.15 6.91
CA SER A 25 70.67 -2.39 7.04
C SER A 25 71.00 -2.09 8.50
N GLU A 26 72.17 -2.54 8.94
CA GLU A 26 72.78 -2.30 10.26
C GLU A 26 72.94 -0.80 10.57
N PRO A 27 72.77 -0.36 11.83
CA PRO A 27 73.06 1.02 12.20
C PRO A 27 74.57 1.22 12.38
N ALA A 28 75.20 1.83 11.38
CA ALA A 28 76.51 2.44 11.54
C ALA A 28 76.39 3.73 12.36
N ASN A 29 77.13 3.77 13.46
CA ASN A 29 77.23 4.84 14.44
C ASN A 29 77.75 6.14 13.79
N GLN A 30 76.85 7.02 13.35
CA GLN A 30 77.18 8.30 12.72
C GLN A 30 77.09 9.43 13.73
N THR A 31 78.26 9.99 14.07
CA THR A 31 78.43 11.09 15.02
C THR A 31 77.77 12.37 14.48
N VAL A 32 76.66 12.77 15.10
CA VAL A 32 75.89 13.97 14.72
C VAL A 32 76.60 15.22 15.24
N HIS A 33 77.22 15.98 14.35
CA HIS A 33 77.59 17.37 14.61
C HIS A 33 76.32 18.24 14.58
N VAL A 34 75.81 18.60 15.75
CA VAL A 34 74.63 19.49 15.91
C VAL A 34 75.03 20.92 15.56
N PHE A 35 74.88 21.29 14.29
CA PHE A 35 74.94 22.67 13.84
C PHE A 35 73.66 23.39 14.29
N ARG A 36 73.78 24.30 15.26
CA ARG A 36 72.66 25.01 15.88
C ARG A 36 72.09 26.02 14.86
N GLN A 37 71.06 25.63 14.12
CA GLN A 37 70.34 26.57 13.24
C GLN A 37 69.73 27.72 14.06
N PRO A 38 69.78 28.96 13.53
CA PRO A 38 69.25 30.14 14.21
C PRO A 38 67.73 30.00 14.41
N ARG A 39 67.25 30.20 15.64
CA ARG A 39 65.84 30.02 16.03
C ARG A 39 64.84 30.84 15.22
N GLU A 40 65.28 31.94 14.60
CA GLU A 40 64.43 32.82 13.78
C GLU A 40 63.93 32.14 12.50
N SER A 41 64.70 31.22 11.90
CA SER A 41 64.25 30.50 10.69
C SER A 41 63.16 29.47 11.00
N GLN A 42 63.18 28.86 12.19
CA GLN A 42 62.19 27.87 12.60
C GLN A 42 60.82 28.51 12.84
N GLN A 43 60.78 29.70 13.44
CA GLN A 43 59.52 30.41 13.70
C GLN A 43 58.86 30.88 12.39
N SER A 44 59.66 31.36 11.43
CA SER A 44 59.16 31.72 10.09
C SER A 44 58.61 30.51 9.31
N GLN A 45 59.25 29.34 9.41
CA GLN A 45 58.77 28.13 8.76
C GLN A 45 57.48 27.60 9.40
N ALA A 46 57.37 27.66 10.72
CA ALA A 46 56.15 27.28 11.43
C ALA A 46 54.96 28.17 11.03
N ALA A 47 55.18 29.49 10.93
CA ALA A 47 54.15 30.43 10.48
C ALA A 47 53.71 30.18 9.02
N ALA A 48 54.66 29.90 8.12
CA ALA A 48 54.36 29.57 6.73
C ALA A 48 53.56 28.25 6.59
N HIS A 49 53.90 27.23 7.39
CA HIS A 49 53.15 25.97 7.43
C HIS A 49 51.72 26.16 7.96
N ALA A 50 51.54 26.95 9.03
CA ALA A 50 50.22 27.25 9.57
C ALA A 50 49.35 28.01 8.56
N ALA A 51 49.91 29.00 7.87
CA ALA A 51 49.20 29.74 6.82
C ALA A 51 48.81 28.83 5.64
N ALA A 52 49.69 27.92 5.22
CA ALA A 52 49.40 26.95 4.16
C ALA A 52 48.31 25.94 4.58
N GLN A 53 48.28 25.54 5.84
CA GLN A 53 47.22 24.67 6.37
C GLN A 53 45.87 25.39 6.39
N ALA A 54 45.82 26.64 6.90
CA ALA A 54 44.60 27.44 6.89
C ALA A 54 44.05 27.66 5.47
N ALA A 55 44.91 27.94 4.49
CA ALA A 55 44.51 28.09 3.09
C ALA A 55 43.95 26.79 2.49
N ARG A 56 44.50 25.62 2.87
CA ARG A 56 43.99 24.31 2.44
C ARG A 56 42.64 23.99 3.06
N GLU A 57 42.43 24.32 4.33
CA GLU A 57 41.15 24.15 5.01
C GLU A 57 40.07 25.03 4.39
N GLU A 58 40.38 26.31 4.11
CA GLU A 58 39.44 27.20 3.44
C GLU A 58 39.10 26.72 2.01
N ALA A 59 40.09 26.24 1.26
CA ALA A 59 39.87 25.65 -0.06
C ALA A 59 39.00 24.39 0.01
N ALA A 60 39.19 23.54 1.01
CA ALA A 60 38.37 22.34 1.24
C ALA A 60 36.92 22.71 1.57
N GLN A 61 36.71 23.70 2.45
CA GLN A 61 35.37 24.20 2.79
C GLN A 61 34.65 24.78 1.57
N ARG A 62 35.35 25.56 0.74
CA ARG A 62 34.78 26.11 -0.51
C ARG A 62 34.42 25.00 -1.51
N ALA A 63 35.24 23.96 -1.62
CA ALA A 63 34.96 22.81 -2.48
C ALA A 63 33.74 22.01 -1.99
N GLU A 64 33.58 21.84 -0.68
CA GLU A 64 32.41 21.17 -0.11
C GLU A 64 31.13 21.99 -0.32
N ALA A 65 31.17 23.30 -0.10
CA ALA A 65 30.06 24.20 -0.38
C ALA A 65 29.64 24.16 -1.86
N ALA A 66 30.60 24.09 -2.79
CA ALA A 66 30.31 23.95 -4.22
C ALA A 66 29.60 22.63 -4.55
N ARG A 67 30.02 21.51 -3.93
CA ARG A 67 29.35 20.21 -4.11
C ARG A 67 27.92 20.21 -3.56
N GLN A 68 27.69 20.85 -2.42
CA GLN A 68 26.35 20.99 -1.85
C GLN A 68 25.44 21.82 -2.77
N ALA A 69 25.93 22.95 -3.28
CA ALA A 69 25.19 23.78 -4.22
C ALA A 69 24.86 23.04 -5.54
N GLU A 70 25.76 22.18 -6.03
CA GLU A 70 25.49 21.35 -7.21
C GLU A 70 24.44 20.27 -6.93
N ALA A 71 24.52 19.60 -5.78
CA ALA A 71 23.53 18.62 -5.36
C ALA A 71 22.12 19.24 -5.21
N GLU A 72 22.02 20.46 -4.68
CA GLU A 72 20.76 21.20 -4.61
C GLU A 72 20.18 21.51 -5.99
N ARG A 73 21.01 21.94 -6.95
CA ARG A 73 20.58 22.19 -8.33
C ARG A 73 20.06 20.91 -9.01
N GLN A 74 20.71 19.78 -8.78
CA GLN A 74 20.26 18.49 -9.29
C GLN A 74 18.93 18.05 -8.66
N ALA A 75 18.77 18.25 -7.34
CA ALA A 75 17.52 17.96 -6.65
C ALA A 75 16.36 18.86 -7.13
N GLU A 76 16.62 20.15 -7.39
CA GLU A 76 15.60 21.05 -7.95
C GLU A 76 15.21 20.65 -9.38
N ALA A 77 16.19 20.28 -10.22
CA ALA A 77 15.92 19.78 -11.58
C ALA A 77 15.06 18.50 -11.55
N ALA A 78 15.34 17.58 -10.63
CA ALA A 78 14.53 16.38 -10.42
C ALA A 78 13.09 16.72 -10.04
N ARG A 79 12.88 17.62 -9.07
CA ARG A 79 11.54 18.09 -8.66
C ARG A 79 10.77 18.73 -9.81
N ARG A 80 11.43 19.55 -10.64
CA ARG A 80 10.81 20.15 -11.83
C ARG A 80 10.40 19.08 -12.86
N SER A 81 11.22 18.05 -13.06
CA SER A 81 10.89 16.96 -13.97
C SER A 81 9.71 16.10 -13.48
N GLU A 82 9.60 15.88 -12.17
CA GLU A 82 8.47 15.17 -11.58
C GLU A 82 7.17 15.97 -11.68
N ALA A 83 7.24 17.29 -11.42
CA ALA A 83 6.08 18.18 -11.59
C ALA A 83 5.57 18.16 -13.04
N ALA A 84 6.46 18.21 -14.03
CA ALA A 84 6.08 18.11 -15.45
C ALA A 84 5.40 16.77 -15.79
N ARG A 85 5.90 15.65 -15.24
CA ARG A 85 5.25 14.33 -15.42
C ARG A 85 3.86 14.27 -14.79
N GLN A 86 3.66 14.89 -13.63
CA GLN A 86 2.36 14.95 -12.99
C GLN A 86 1.36 15.77 -13.82
N GLU A 87 1.80 16.90 -14.38
CA GLU A 87 0.98 17.72 -15.27
C GLU A 87 0.58 16.94 -16.54
N GLU A 88 1.50 16.17 -17.13
CA GLU A 88 1.19 15.32 -18.29
C GLU A 88 0.13 14.26 -17.95
N VAL A 89 0.22 13.61 -16.79
CA VAL A 89 -0.77 12.62 -16.34
C VAL A 89 -2.15 13.27 -16.14
N LEU A 90 -2.21 14.47 -15.55
CA LEU A 90 -3.47 15.20 -15.38
C LEU A 90 -4.07 15.59 -16.74
N ARG A 91 -3.24 16.03 -17.68
CA ARG A 91 -3.67 16.34 -19.04
C ARG A 91 -4.25 15.12 -19.76
N ARG A 92 -3.56 13.98 -19.71
CA ARG A 92 -4.07 12.72 -20.30
C ARG A 92 -5.39 12.29 -19.66
N ARG A 93 -5.54 12.48 -18.34
CA ARG A 93 -6.80 12.17 -17.64
C ARG A 93 -7.94 13.09 -18.08
N ALA A 94 -7.67 14.39 -18.27
CA ALA A 94 -8.65 15.35 -18.78
C ALA A 94 -9.04 15.07 -20.25
N GLU A 95 -8.08 14.63 -21.07
CA GLU A 95 -8.36 14.20 -22.45
C GLU A 95 -9.21 12.92 -22.47
N ALA A 96 -8.92 11.95 -21.60
CA ALA A 96 -9.73 10.74 -21.47
C ALA A 96 -11.17 11.03 -21.00
N SER A 97 -11.37 11.94 -20.05
CA SER A 97 -12.72 12.33 -19.63
C SER A 97 -13.52 13.02 -20.74
N ARG A 98 -12.87 13.83 -21.58
CA ARG A 98 -13.52 14.44 -22.76
C ARG A 98 -13.91 13.38 -23.78
N GLN A 99 -13.08 12.37 -24.01
CA GLN A 99 -13.42 11.26 -24.90
C GLN A 99 -14.60 10.44 -24.38
N GLU A 100 -14.68 10.22 -23.07
CA GLU A 100 -15.82 9.54 -22.44
C GLU A 100 -17.12 10.36 -22.60
N GLU A 101 -17.04 11.68 -22.44
CA GLU A 101 -18.20 12.57 -22.64
C GLU A 101 -18.69 12.56 -24.10
N ILE A 102 -17.77 12.60 -25.07
CA ILE A 102 -18.11 12.47 -26.50
C ILE A 102 -18.77 11.11 -26.78
N ALA A 103 -18.24 10.03 -26.22
CA ALA A 103 -18.81 8.70 -26.38
C ALA A 103 -20.24 8.60 -25.82
N ARG A 104 -20.51 9.22 -24.66
CA ARG A 104 -21.87 9.31 -24.09
C ARG A 104 -22.81 10.12 -24.97
N GLN A 105 -22.36 11.25 -25.49
CA GLN A 105 -23.17 12.06 -26.42
C GLN A 105 -23.50 11.31 -27.71
N GLU A 106 -22.56 10.52 -28.24
CA GLU A 106 -22.81 9.66 -29.41
C GLU A 106 -23.81 8.54 -29.10
N GLU A 107 -23.75 7.94 -27.91
CA GLU A 107 -24.71 6.92 -27.47
C GLU A 107 -26.12 7.51 -27.32
N ASP A 108 -26.26 8.67 -26.69
CA ASP A 108 -27.54 9.38 -26.56
C ASP A 108 -28.12 9.75 -27.93
N ALA A 109 -27.28 10.20 -28.87
CA ALA A 109 -27.70 10.49 -30.24
C ALA A 109 -28.20 9.25 -30.98
N ARG A 110 -27.57 8.08 -30.75
CA ARG A 110 -28.04 6.80 -31.31
C ARG A 110 -29.38 6.37 -30.72
N LEU A 111 -29.58 6.53 -29.42
CA LEU A 111 -30.85 6.21 -28.75
C LEU A 111 -32.00 7.09 -29.26
N LEU A 112 -31.76 8.40 -29.42
CA LEU A 112 -32.73 9.32 -30.02
C LEU A 112 -33.05 8.96 -31.47
N GLY A 113 -32.04 8.59 -32.26
CA GLY A 113 -32.22 8.09 -33.63
C GLY A 113 -33.13 6.86 -33.69
N ALA A 114 -32.86 5.86 -32.83
CA ALA A 114 -33.67 4.64 -32.74
C ALA A 114 -35.11 4.92 -32.31
N THR A 115 -35.31 5.86 -31.37
CA THR A 115 -36.66 6.25 -30.91
C THR A 115 -37.46 6.93 -32.02
N ARG A 116 -36.80 7.80 -32.80
CA ARG A 116 -37.44 8.47 -33.95
C ARG A 116 -37.82 7.48 -35.04
N GLU A 117 -36.99 6.48 -35.30
CA GLU A 117 -37.28 5.40 -36.25
C GLU A 117 -38.48 4.56 -35.79
N GLN A 118 -38.55 4.20 -34.50
CA GLN A 118 -39.71 3.51 -33.94
C GLN A 118 -41.00 4.33 -34.04
N ALA A 119 -40.94 5.64 -33.78
CA ALA A 119 -42.09 6.53 -33.94
C ALA A 119 -42.58 6.59 -35.41
N ALA A 120 -41.66 6.67 -36.37
CA ALA A 120 -41.99 6.65 -37.79
C ALA A 120 -42.61 5.31 -38.24
N LEU A 121 -42.16 4.19 -37.67
CA LEU A 121 -42.76 2.87 -37.91
C LEU A 121 -44.18 2.79 -37.34
N GLN A 122 -44.42 3.33 -36.14
CA GLN A 122 -45.78 3.40 -35.57
C GLN A 122 -46.73 4.23 -36.43
N GLU A 123 -46.30 5.41 -36.90
CA GLU A 123 -47.10 6.26 -37.79
C GLU A 123 -47.44 5.52 -39.10
N ARG A 124 -46.49 4.77 -39.66
CA ARG A 124 -46.73 3.95 -40.86
C ARG A 124 -47.73 2.83 -40.62
N THR A 125 -47.69 2.16 -39.46
CA THR A 125 -48.68 1.12 -39.13
C THR A 125 -50.10 1.67 -38.96
N VAL A 126 -50.24 2.88 -38.42
CA VAL A 126 -51.56 3.53 -38.27
C VAL A 126 -52.17 3.89 -39.62
N LEU A 127 -51.35 4.27 -40.61
CA LEU A 127 -51.83 4.61 -41.96
C LEU A 127 -52.21 3.40 -42.82
N GLU A 128 -51.73 2.19 -42.50
CA GLU A 128 -52.10 0.96 -43.23
C GLU A 128 -53.37 0.27 -42.69
N GLU A 129 -53.90 0.69 -41.52
CA GLU A 129 -55.06 0.06 -40.87
C GLU A 129 -56.45 0.60 -41.26
N GLU A 130 -56.59 1.55 -42.19
CA GLU A 130 -57.92 1.94 -42.70
C GLU A 130 -58.03 1.98 -44.24
N PRO A 131 -58.58 0.90 -44.81
CA PRO A 131 -59.56 1.06 -45.88
C PRO A 131 -60.89 0.40 -45.47
N GLY A 132 -61.76 1.17 -44.83
CA GLY A 132 -63.19 0.83 -44.84
C GLY A 132 -63.96 1.00 -43.55
N GLN A 133 -64.07 2.22 -43.02
CA GLN A 133 -65.30 2.63 -42.36
C GLN A 133 -65.48 4.15 -42.38
N GLN A 134 -65.88 4.67 -43.54
CA GLN A 134 -66.62 5.94 -43.64
C GLN A 134 -67.88 5.84 -42.77
N LYS A 135 -67.80 6.30 -41.53
CA LYS A 135 -68.97 6.56 -40.69
C LYS A 135 -69.18 8.07 -40.58
N HIS A 136 -70.20 8.46 -41.32
CA HIS A 136 -70.95 9.71 -41.24
C HIS A 136 -71.23 10.08 -39.77
N TYR A 137 -70.63 11.17 -39.29
CA TYR A 137 -71.07 11.84 -38.06
C TYR A 137 -71.58 13.24 -38.43
N GLY A 138 -72.84 13.47 -38.06
CA GLY A 138 -73.58 14.69 -38.31
C GLY A 138 -73.14 15.84 -37.42
N GLN A 139 -72.94 16.98 -38.08
CA GLN A 139 -73.59 18.26 -37.80
C GLN A 139 -74.53 18.30 -36.57
N TYR A 140 -74.02 18.67 -35.40
CA TYR A 140 -74.65 19.43 -34.30
C TYR A 140 -73.47 19.91 -33.41
N GLY A 141 -73.37 21.10 -32.86
CA GLY A 141 -74.21 22.28 -32.82
C GLY A 141 -73.39 23.38 -32.12
N GLU A 142 -73.55 24.57 -32.66
CA GLU A 142 -73.11 25.87 -32.16
C GLU A 142 -73.63 26.13 -30.73
N TYR A 143 -72.70 26.18 -29.77
CA TYR A 143 -72.82 26.86 -28.46
C TYR A 143 -71.38 27.26 -28.14
N GLY A 144 -71.01 28.46 -27.75
CA GLY A 144 -71.73 29.57 -27.16
C GLY A 144 -70.65 30.31 -26.40
N GLU A 145 -70.27 31.45 -26.94
CA GLU A 145 -69.36 32.44 -26.38
C GLU A 145 -69.76 32.73 -24.92
N TYR A 146 -68.88 32.42 -23.98
CA TYR A 146 -68.92 32.95 -22.63
C TYR A 146 -67.61 33.66 -22.38
N ASP A 147 -67.65 34.98 -22.57
CA ASP A 147 -66.88 35.92 -21.78
C ASP A 147 -67.19 35.66 -20.31
N ASP A 148 -66.17 35.33 -19.51
CA ASP A 148 -66.24 35.53 -18.07
C ASP A 148 -64.87 35.99 -17.58
N ASP A 149 -64.76 37.32 -17.46
CA ASP A 149 -63.96 37.99 -16.44
C ASP A 149 -64.17 37.27 -15.10
N ASN A 150 -63.11 36.75 -14.49
CA ASN A 150 -62.89 36.97 -13.06
C ASN A 150 -61.55 36.45 -12.53
N SER A 151 -60.90 37.39 -11.85
CA SER A 151 -60.14 37.22 -10.62
C SER A 151 -58.89 36.34 -10.66
N GLU A 152 -57.75 37.00 -10.86
CA GLU A 152 -56.84 37.31 -9.75
C GLU A 152 -57.17 36.57 -8.44
N TYR A 153 -56.55 35.40 -8.26
CA TYR A 153 -56.36 34.78 -6.96
C TYR A 153 -54.87 34.61 -6.72
N ASP A 154 -54.29 35.64 -6.12
CA ASP A 154 -53.13 35.49 -5.24
C ASP A 154 -53.49 34.48 -4.14
N ALA A 155 -52.94 33.29 -4.24
CA ALA A 155 -52.88 32.34 -3.13
C ALA A 155 -51.44 31.81 -3.04
N ALA A 156 -50.61 32.59 -2.37
CA ALA A 156 -49.40 32.09 -1.73
C ALA A 156 -49.81 31.02 -0.69
N THR A 157 -49.46 29.77 -0.96
CA THR A 157 -49.17 28.77 0.08
C THR A 157 -48.41 27.61 -0.55
N ASP A 158 -47.13 27.53 -0.20
CA ASP A 158 -46.42 26.31 0.18
C ASP A 158 -46.90 24.99 -0.41
N ALA A 159 -46.23 24.55 -1.46
CA ALA A 159 -46.18 23.14 -1.85
C ALA A 159 -44.75 22.77 -2.24
N GLU A 160 -44.01 22.24 -1.25
CA GLU A 160 -42.88 21.35 -1.49
C GLU A 160 -43.32 20.18 -2.40
N PRO A 161 -42.57 19.83 -3.45
CA PRO A 161 -42.54 18.47 -3.93
C PRO A 161 -41.40 17.71 -3.25
N ALA A 162 -41.70 17.14 -2.08
CA ALA A 162 -41.02 15.95 -1.60
C ALA A 162 -41.58 14.73 -2.34
N VAL A 163 -40.94 14.27 -3.43
CA VAL A 163 -41.15 12.90 -3.93
C VAL A 163 -39.86 12.34 -4.55
N ALA A 164 -39.34 11.32 -3.88
CA ALA A 164 -38.62 10.14 -4.38
C ALA A 164 -37.49 10.39 -5.41
N ALA A 165 -36.20 10.30 -5.07
CA ALA A 165 -35.54 9.12 -4.50
C ALA A 165 -36.12 7.79 -5.02
N ALA A 166 -35.77 7.43 -6.24
CA ALA A 166 -35.86 6.07 -6.77
C ALA A 166 -34.60 5.74 -7.60
N PRO A 167 -34.21 4.45 -7.68
CA PRO A 167 -32.84 4.04 -7.40
C PRO A 167 -31.94 3.96 -8.63
N ALA A 168 -30.64 4.09 -8.34
CA ALA A 168 -29.56 3.65 -9.19
C ALA A 168 -29.83 2.24 -9.74
N ARG A 169 -29.99 2.14 -11.06
CA ARG A 169 -30.02 0.88 -11.79
C ARG A 169 -28.78 0.83 -12.67
N ASN A 170 -27.88 -0.10 -12.33
CA ASN A 170 -26.84 -0.62 -13.21
C ASN A 170 -27.45 -1.03 -14.54
N GLU A 171 -26.83 -0.65 -15.66
CA GLU A 171 -26.50 -1.59 -16.72
C GLU A 171 -25.10 -1.30 -17.25
N ALA A 172 -24.32 -2.37 -17.31
CA ALA A 172 -23.04 -2.46 -17.95
C ALA A 172 -23.24 -2.94 -19.37
N ALA A 173 -22.61 -2.30 -20.34
CA ALA A 173 -22.29 -2.89 -21.63
C ALA A 173 -21.05 -2.17 -22.17
N GLY A 174 -19.95 -2.89 -22.46
CA GLY A 174 -18.75 -2.22 -22.93
C GLY A 174 -17.46 -3.01 -23.04
N THR A 175 -17.53 -4.18 -23.68
CA THR A 175 -16.48 -4.71 -24.57
C THR A 175 -15.06 -4.97 -24.02
N ALA A 176 -14.80 -6.26 -23.80
CA ALA A 176 -13.48 -6.84 -23.86
C ALA A 176 -12.89 -6.77 -25.29
N ALA A 177 -11.66 -6.26 -25.42
CA ALA A 177 -10.78 -6.60 -26.54
C ALA A 177 -9.31 -6.42 -26.16
N SER A 178 -8.51 -7.41 -26.57
CA SER A 178 -7.05 -7.39 -26.71
C SER A 178 -6.19 -7.69 -25.47
N GLY A 179 -5.75 -8.95 -25.40
CA GLY A 179 -4.73 -9.43 -24.47
C GLY A 179 -4.47 -10.92 -24.63
N ARG A 180 -4.48 -11.40 -25.88
CA ARG A 180 -4.11 -12.77 -26.24
C ARG A 180 -2.58 -12.83 -26.21
N ASN A 181 -1.99 -13.24 -25.09
CA ASN A 181 -0.60 -13.68 -25.06
C ASN A 181 -0.53 -15.11 -24.55
N GLU A 182 0.13 -15.90 -25.36
CA GLU A 182 0.29 -17.33 -25.32
C GLU A 182 1.12 -17.74 -24.09
N ALA A 183 0.52 -18.54 -23.22
CA ALA A 183 1.23 -19.43 -22.32
C ALA A 183 0.55 -20.80 -22.40
N ALA A 184 0.62 -21.40 -23.59
CA ALA A 184 0.42 -22.82 -23.77
C ALA A 184 1.70 -23.54 -23.34
N GLY A 185 1.57 -24.51 -22.44
CA GLY A 185 2.62 -25.50 -22.19
C GLY A 185 3.05 -25.68 -20.74
N MET A 186 2.13 -26.06 -19.85
CA MET A 186 2.46 -26.92 -18.69
C MET A 186 1.19 -27.45 -18.03
N ALA A 187 0.52 -28.37 -18.74
CA ALA A 187 -0.41 -29.31 -18.14
C ALA A 187 0.36 -30.62 -17.89
N GLY A 188 0.46 -31.05 -16.63
CA GLY A 188 1.04 -32.35 -16.30
C GLY A 188 1.27 -32.57 -14.81
N ALA A 189 0.53 -33.54 -14.26
CA ALA A 189 0.79 -34.27 -13.02
C ALA A 189 0.42 -33.62 -11.67
N ALA A 190 -0.88 -33.57 -11.39
CA ALA A 190 -1.38 -33.75 -10.02
C ALA A 190 -1.34 -35.26 -9.69
N GLY A 191 -0.20 -35.73 -9.19
CA GLY A 191 -0.02 -37.07 -8.64
C GLY A 191 -0.15 -37.04 -7.12
N ALA A 192 -1.21 -37.67 -6.61
CA ALA A 192 -1.32 -38.04 -5.20
C ALA A 192 -0.21 -39.04 -4.86
N GLY A 193 0.77 -38.60 -4.08
CA GLY A 193 1.85 -39.42 -3.56
C GLY A 193 2.08 -39.05 -2.10
N ALA A 194 1.47 -39.83 -1.21
CA ALA A 194 1.78 -39.81 0.20
C ALA A 194 3.25 -40.21 0.39
N SER A 195 4.06 -39.31 0.94
CA SER A 195 5.34 -39.67 1.55
C SER A 195 5.41 -39.07 2.96
N ALA A 196 5.33 -39.97 3.93
CA ALA A 196 5.62 -39.72 5.32
C ALA A 196 7.10 -39.35 5.44
N GLY A 197 7.40 -38.09 5.77
CA GLY A 197 8.78 -37.63 5.94
C GLY A 197 8.90 -36.11 6.03
N THR A 198 8.14 -35.45 6.90
CA THR A 198 8.19 -33.98 7.02
C THR A 198 8.09 -33.51 8.47
N LYS A 199 9.09 -33.85 9.29
CA LYS A 199 9.30 -33.16 10.58
C LYS A 199 10.35 -32.04 10.52
N SER A 200 10.92 -31.75 9.33
CA SER A 200 11.91 -30.67 9.12
C SER A 200 11.45 -29.58 8.14
N GLY A 201 10.17 -29.54 7.76
CA GLY A 201 9.66 -28.66 6.70
C GLY A 201 9.41 -27.21 7.13
N ALA A 202 8.76 -26.99 8.28
CA ALA A 202 8.36 -25.64 8.71
C ALA A 202 9.55 -24.73 9.05
N ALA A 203 10.55 -25.27 9.77
CA ALA A 203 11.76 -24.54 10.12
C ALA A 203 12.63 -24.22 8.87
N GLY A 204 12.69 -25.15 7.90
CA GLY A 204 13.40 -24.93 6.64
C GLY A 204 12.75 -23.86 5.77
N VAL A 205 11.42 -23.84 5.70
CA VAL A 205 10.66 -22.80 4.99
C VAL A 205 10.85 -21.44 5.66
N ALA A 206 10.79 -21.36 7.00
CA ALA A 206 11.04 -20.13 7.73
C ALA A 206 12.46 -19.58 7.50
N ASN A 207 13.48 -20.45 7.54
CA ASN A 207 14.86 -20.02 7.33
C ASN A 207 15.12 -19.56 5.88
N LYS A 208 14.50 -20.24 4.89
CA LYS A 208 14.56 -19.83 3.48
C LYS A 208 13.83 -18.51 3.23
N LEU A 209 12.70 -18.27 3.90
CA LEU A 209 12.02 -16.98 3.87
C LEU A 209 12.89 -15.87 4.49
N LEU A 210 13.50 -16.12 5.65
CA LEU A 210 14.38 -15.14 6.31
C LEU A 210 15.63 -14.80 5.49
N GLN A 211 16.27 -15.78 4.85
CA GLN A 211 17.40 -15.53 3.95
C GLN A 211 17.01 -14.70 2.72
N ASN A 212 15.88 -15.01 2.09
CA ASN A 212 15.37 -14.23 0.95
C ASN A 212 15.01 -12.79 1.36
N VAL A 213 14.48 -12.60 2.57
CA VAL A 213 14.21 -11.27 3.12
C VAL A 213 15.51 -10.51 3.34
N SER A 214 16.53 -11.14 3.96
CA SER A 214 17.81 -10.46 4.23
C SER A 214 18.52 -9.95 2.98
N GLY A 215 18.41 -10.66 1.85
CA GLY A 215 18.94 -10.19 0.56
C GLY A 215 18.14 -9.04 -0.03
N SER A 216 16.80 -9.09 0.10
CA SER A 216 15.89 -8.07 -0.45
C SER A 216 15.89 -6.77 0.36
N VAL A 217 16.32 -6.79 1.62
CA VAL A 217 16.32 -5.61 2.50
C VAL A 217 17.21 -4.47 1.98
N LYS A 218 18.26 -4.78 1.20
CA LYS A 218 19.14 -3.74 0.63
C LYS A 218 18.52 -2.92 -0.50
N GLN A 219 17.40 -3.37 -1.07
CA GLN A 219 16.70 -2.68 -2.18
C GLN A 219 15.31 -2.18 -1.78
N ILE A 220 15.05 -2.03 -0.49
CA ILE A 220 13.77 -1.50 -0.03
C ILE A 220 13.68 -0.02 -0.42
N ASP A 221 12.78 0.29 -1.34
CA ASP A 221 12.45 1.66 -1.67
C ASP A 221 11.60 2.26 -0.54
N THR A 222 12.21 3.17 0.21
CA THR A 222 11.55 3.85 1.34
C THR A 222 10.37 4.70 0.87
N GLN A 223 10.37 5.17 -0.39
CA GLN A 223 9.25 5.93 -0.93
C GLN A 223 8.02 5.06 -1.14
N ILE A 224 8.20 3.80 -1.57
CA ILE A 224 7.11 2.84 -1.70
C ILE A 224 6.49 2.54 -0.32
N LEU A 225 7.31 2.35 0.72
CA LEU A 225 6.79 2.17 2.09
C LEU A 225 6.00 3.39 2.59
N LEU A 226 6.52 4.60 2.36
CA LEU A 226 5.81 5.82 2.73
C LEU A 226 4.49 5.97 1.96
N LYS A 227 4.46 5.56 0.69
CA LYS A 227 3.25 5.56 -0.13
C LYS A 227 2.22 4.56 0.41
N LEU A 228 2.67 3.34 0.74
CA LEU A 228 1.83 2.29 1.35
C LEU A 228 1.29 2.71 2.73
N LEU A 229 2.10 3.39 3.53
CA LEU A 229 1.69 3.86 4.85
C LEU A 229 0.61 4.96 4.76
N LYS A 230 0.71 5.84 3.75
CA LYS A 230 -0.29 6.88 3.48
C LYS A 230 -1.56 6.32 2.84
N ASN A 231 -1.41 5.35 1.95
CA ASN A 231 -2.52 4.70 1.25
C ASN A 231 -2.34 3.17 1.26
N PRO A 232 -2.92 2.47 2.25
CA PRO A 232 -2.74 1.02 2.37
C PRO A 232 -3.32 0.25 1.18
N LEU A 233 -4.33 0.81 0.49
CA LEU A 233 -4.95 0.18 -0.67
C LEU A 233 -4.02 0.08 -1.88
N GLU A 234 -2.96 0.89 -1.94
CA GLU A 234 -1.94 0.81 -2.99
C GLU A 234 -1.24 -0.56 -3.01
N GLY A 235 -1.27 -1.30 -1.90
CA GLY A 235 -0.76 -2.66 -1.79
C GLY A 235 -1.41 -3.65 -2.77
N LEU A 236 -2.64 -3.37 -3.23
CA LEU A 236 -3.33 -4.20 -4.23
C LEU A 236 -2.69 -4.11 -5.63
N ASN A 237 -1.98 -3.02 -5.92
CA ASN A 237 -1.35 -2.78 -7.23
C ASN A 237 0.11 -3.25 -7.29
N LEU A 238 0.64 -3.82 -6.19
CA LEU A 238 2.00 -4.32 -6.13
C LEU A 238 2.17 -5.58 -6.99
N ASN A 239 3.34 -5.72 -7.61
CA ASN A 239 3.64 -6.90 -8.41
C ASN A 239 4.07 -8.05 -7.49
N PRO A 240 3.31 -9.16 -7.41
CA PRO A 240 3.54 -10.22 -6.44
C PRO A 240 4.88 -10.96 -6.62
N ALA A 241 5.50 -10.87 -7.80
CA ALA A 241 6.79 -11.49 -8.08
C ALA A 241 7.98 -10.64 -7.60
N LYS A 242 7.84 -9.32 -7.61
CA LYS A 242 8.93 -8.38 -7.26
C LYS A 242 8.78 -7.80 -5.86
N ASP A 243 7.54 -7.61 -5.41
CA ASP A 243 7.20 -6.77 -4.26
C ASP A 243 6.81 -7.59 -3.01
N LEU A 244 7.03 -8.90 -3.02
CA LEU A 244 6.72 -9.79 -1.89
C LEU A 244 7.40 -9.34 -0.59
N SER A 245 8.58 -8.74 -0.69
CA SER A 245 9.32 -8.17 0.45
C SER A 245 8.49 -7.14 1.21
N TYR A 246 7.78 -6.24 0.52
CA TYR A 246 6.92 -5.23 1.17
C TYR A 246 5.77 -5.86 1.94
N GLY A 247 5.20 -6.96 1.41
CA GLY A 247 4.18 -7.74 2.10
C GLY A 247 4.69 -8.32 3.42
N ILE A 248 5.86 -8.96 3.38
CA ILE A 248 6.49 -9.55 4.57
C ILE A 248 6.87 -8.46 5.59
N ILE A 249 7.44 -7.34 5.12
CA ILE A 249 7.80 -6.21 5.98
C ILE A 249 6.57 -5.66 6.70
N GLY A 250 5.43 -5.56 6.04
CA GLY A 250 4.19 -5.11 6.67
C GLY A 250 3.69 -6.05 7.77
N ILE A 251 3.73 -7.36 7.55
CA ILE A 251 3.39 -8.37 8.57
C ILE A 251 4.36 -8.28 9.76
N VAL A 252 5.67 -8.25 9.49
CA VAL A 252 6.70 -8.15 10.53
C VAL A 252 6.57 -6.84 11.30
N SER A 253 6.27 -5.74 10.62
CA SER A 253 6.03 -4.43 11.24
C SER A 253 4.82 -4.45 12.16
N ALA A 254 3.71 -5.08 11.75
CA ALA A 254 2.54 -5.25 12.61
C ALA A 254 2.85 -6.06 13.88
N ILE A 255 3.60 -7.16 13.74
CA ILE A 255 4.04 -7.98 14.87
C ILE A 255 4.92 -7.17 15.82
N ILE A 256 5.94 -6.47 15.30
CA ILE A 256 6.85 -5.64 16.11
C ILE A 256 6.07 -4.50 16.79
N GLY A 257 5.19 -3.81 16.08
CA GLY A 257 4.36 -2.75 16.62
C GLY A 257 3.47 -3.24 17.77
N PHE A 258 2.84 -4.40 17.60
CA PHE A 258 2.04 -5.03 18.66
C PHE A 258 2.88 -5.47 19.87
N LEU A 259 4.08 -6.02 19.64
CA LEU A 259 5.02 -6.36 20.71
C LEU A 259 5.43 -5.14 21.52
N LEU A 260 5.79 -4.06 20.84
CA LEU A 260 6.15 -2.79 21.48
C LEU A 260 4.96 -2.22 22.26
N PHE A 261 3.74 -2.26 21.69
CA PHE A 261 2.53 -1.89 22.42
C PHE A 261 2.36 -2.68 23.72
N GLY A 262 2.50 -4.02 23.67
CA GLY A 262 2.37 -4.88 24.84
C GLY A 262 3.42 -4.56 25.92
N LEU A 263 4.67 -4.35 25.51
CA LEU A 263 5.77 -3.97 26.40
C LEU A 263 5.55 -2.60 27.05
N LEU A 264 5.19 -1.59 26.25
CA LEU A 264 4.92 -0.23 26.73
C LEU A 264 3.71 -0.20 27.67
N THR A 265 2.64 -0.92 27.31
CA THR A 265 1.43 -1.01 28.12
C THR A 265 1.68 -1.74 29.43
N GLY A 266 2.51 -2.79 29.42
CA GLY A 266 2.94 -3.47 30.66
C GLY A 266 3.69 -2.52 31.61
N SER A 267 4.51 -1.62 31.07
CA SER A 267 5.15 -0.56 31.86
C SER A 267 4.14 0.48 32.38
N ALA A 268 3.22 0.93 31.53
CA ALA A 268 2.18 1.90 31.90
C ALA A 268 1.28 1.39 33.03
N ILE A 269 0.88 0.11 33.00
CA ILE A 269 0.07 -0.50 34.08
C ILE A 269 0.81 -0.44 35.43
N ARG A 270 2.13 -0.72 35.45
CA ARG A 270 2.93 -0.64 36.68
C ARG A 270 2.98 0.78 37.25
N LEU A 271 3.07 1.78 36.38
CA LEU A 271 3.14 3.19 36.77
C LEU A 271 1.77 3.71 37.25
N PHE A 272 0.68 3.31 36.59
CA PHE A 272 -0.66 3.81 36.89
C PHE A 272 -1.32 3.15 38.11
N PHE A 273 -1.07 1.85 38.33
CA PHE A 273 -1.62 1.13 39.50
C PHE A 273 -0.72 1.23 40.76
N GLY A 274 0.44 1.89 40.63
CA GLY A 274 1.33 2.24 41.74
C GLY A 274 1.93 1.04 42.49
N TYR A 275 2.85 1.35 43.42
CA TYR A 275 3.48 0.41 44.34
C TYR A 275 2.49 -0.39 45.22
N GLY A 276 1.18 -0.04 45.24
CA GLY A 276 0.15 -0.78 46.00
C GLY A 276 -0.37 -2.03 45.28
N ALA A 277 -0.48 -2.01 43.95
CA ALA A 277 -0.69 -3.22 43.16
C ALA A 277 0.60 -4.04 43.01
N SER A 278 1.73 -3.49 43.47
CA SER A 278 2.97 -4.24 43.46
C SER A 278 2.87 -5.46 44.37
N ASP A 279 2.23 -5.48 45.54
CA ASP A 279 2.14 -6.73 46.33
C ASP A 279 1.33 -7.85 45.64
N LEU A 280 0.28 -7.51 44.89
CA LEU A 280 -0.43 -8.46 44.01
C LEU A 280 0.41 -8.93 42.80
N LEU A 281 1.48 -8.19 42.45
CA LEU A 281 2.45 -8.52 41.40
C LEU A 281 3.84 -8.94 41.93
N ARG A 282 4.10 -8.84 43.24
CA ARG A 282 5.41 -8.92 43.93
C ARG A 282 5.46 -10.12 44.87
N GLU A 283 4.34 -10.55 45.44
CA GLU A 283 4.25 -11.85 46.15
C GLU A 283 3.73 -13.00 45.27
N GLY A 284 3.26 -12.72 44.06
CA GLY A 284 2.83 -13.71 43.08
C GLY A 284 3.59 -13.63 41.75
N SER A 285 4.87 -14.00 41.75
CA SER A 285 5.66 -14.36 40.54
C SER A 285 5.41 -13.48 39.31
N GLY A 286 6.02 -12.29 39.30
CA GLY A 286 5.75 -11.22 38.33
C GLY A 286 5.38 -11.75 36.95
N MET A 287 4.08 -11.63 36.61
CA MET A 287 3.43 -12.10 35.37
C MET A 287 4.43 -12.82 34.49
N SER A 288 4.69 -14.09 34.83
CA SER A 288 5.94 -14.76 34.42
C SER A 288 6.19 -14.52 32.95
N ALA A 289 7.44 -14.37 32.52
CA ALA A 289 7.76 -14.27 31.10
C ALA A 289 7.04 -15.36 30.26
N ALA A 290 6.66 -16.48 30.89
CA ALA A 290 5.78 -17.49 30.33
C ALA A 290 4.33 -17.02 30.05
N LEU A 291 3.63 -16.29 30.94
CA LEU A 291 2.31 -15.72 30.67
C LEU A 291 2.35 -14.66 29.56
N PHE A 292 3.32 -13.74 29.61
CA PHE A 292 3.51 -12.77 28.52
C PHE A 292 3.79 -13.48 27.20
N GLY A 293 4.68 -14.47 27.21
CA GLY A 293 4.97 -15.32 26.07
C GLY A 293 3.74 -16.06 25.53
N LYS A 294 2.86 -16.58 26.42
CA LYS A 294 1.60 -17.22 26.03
C LYS A 294 0.64 -16.26 25.35
N ILE A 295 0.45 -15.06 25.91
CA ILE A 295 -0.45 -14.04 25.31
C ILE A 295 0.10 -13.56 23.97
N LEU A 296 1.42 -13.36 23.88
CA LEU A 296 2.12 -13.01 22.65
C LEU A 296 1.97 -14.10 21.58
N LEU A 297 2.19 -15.36 21.96
CA LEU A 297 2.02 -16.51 21.08
C LEU A 297 0.57 -16.63 20.61
N LEU A 298 -0.40 -16.45 21.52
CA LEU A 298 -1.83 -16.46 21.22
C LEU A 298 -2.19 -15.33 20.23
N SER A 299 -1.60 -14.15 20.38
CA SER A 299 -1.77 -13.04 19.43
C SER A 299 -1.16 -13.35 18.06
N LEU A 300 0.04 -13.93 18.02
CA LEU A 300 0.68 -14.29 16.76
C LEU A 300 -0.15 -15.34 16.01
N ILE A 301 -0.67 -16.32 16.75
CA ILE A 301 -1.52 -17.38 16.20
C ILE A 301 -2.88 -16.83 15.77
N SER A 302 -3.44 -15.86 16.50
CA SER A 302 -4.63 -15.11 16.06
C SER A 302 -4.40 -14.42 14.72
N ILE A 303 -3.27 -13.75 14.51
CA ILE A 303 -2.93 -13.12 13.22
C ILE A 303 -2.82 -14.17 12.11
N ILE A 304 -2.15 -15.29 12.35
CA ILE A 304 -2.02 -16.38 11.37
C ILE A 304 -3.39 -16.98 11.05
N ALA A 305 -4.23 -17.22 12.06
CA ALA A 305 -5.59 -17.72 11.91
C ALA A 305 -6.46 -16.75 11.10
N PHE A 306 -6.34 -15.46 11.37
CA PHE A 306 -7.05 -14.41 10.64
C PHE A 306 -6.64 -14.39 9.17
N LEU A 307 -5.34 -14.34 8.86
CA LEU A 307 -4.85 -14.34 7.48
C LEU A 307 -5.19 -15.64 6.76
N GLY A 308 -5.06 -16.78 7.45
CA GLY A 308 -5.44 -18.08 6.93
C GLY A 308 -6.93 -18.19 6.62
N SER A 309 -7.79 -17.62 7.46
CA SER A 309 -9.24 -17.60 7.23
C SER A 309 -9.61 -16.77 6.00
N LEU A 310 -9.03 -15.56 5.88
CA LEU A 310 -9.23 -14.70 4.71
C LEU A 310 -8.74 -15.38 3.45
N TRP A 311 -7.54 -15.97 3.48
CA TRP A 311 -6.97 -16.68 2.33
C TRP A 311 -7.82 -17.90 1.96
N GLY A 312 -8.19 -18.74 2.93
CA GLY A 312 -8.97 -19.96 2.68
C GLY A 312 -10.35 -19.68 2.09
N ILE A 313 -11.05 -18.67 2.59
CA ILE A 313 -12.36 -18.29 2.06
C ILE A 313 -12.22 -17.59 0.71
N SER A 314 -11.14 -16.83 0.51
CA SER A 314 -10.81 -16.27 -0.80
C SER A 314 -10.61 -17.39 -1.82
N LEU A 315 -9.89 -18.46 -1.49
CA LEU A 315 -9.75 -19.61 -2.42
C LEU A 315 -11.10 -20.25 -2.78
N TRP A 316 -12.03 -20.31 -1.83
CA TRP A 316 -13.31 -20.97 -2.04
C TRP A 316 -14.31 -20.10 -2.81
N ARG A 317 -14.26 -18.77 -2.63
CA ARG A 317 -15.25 -17.83 -3.18
C ARG A 317 -14.74 -16.96 -4.32
N ALA A 318 -13.42 -16.90 -4.55
CA ALA A 318 -12.85 -16.06 -5.60
C ALA A 318 -13.10 -16.62 -6.99
N THR A 319 -13.35 -15.72 -7.94
CA THR A 319 -13.42 -16.03 -9.38
C THR A 319 -12.02 -16.31 -9.94
N GLN A 320 -10.98 -15.69 -9.36
CA GLN A 320 -9.59 -15.90 -9.71
C GLN A 320 -8.83 -16.62 -8.58
N ARG A 321 -7.99 -17.59 -8.95
CA ARG A 321 -7.12 -18.28 -8.00
C ARG A 321 -5.98 -17.34 -7.58
N LEU A 322 -6.09 -16.73 -6.40
CA LEU A 322 -5.00 -15.95 -5.84
C LEU A 322 -3.84 -16.86 -5.47
N THR A 323 -2.67 -16.56 -6.01
CA THR A 323 -1.43 -17.16 -5.53
C THR A 323 -1.16 -16.68 -4.11
N LEU A 324 -0.61 -17.56 -3.26
CA LEU A 324 -0.27 -17.22 -1.87
C LEU A 324 0.68 -16.02 -1.82
N SER A 325 1.63 -15.92 -2.75
CA SER A 325 2.54 -14.77 -2.86
C SER A 325 1.78 -13.47 -3.14
N ALA A 326 0.79 -13.47 -4.03
CA ALA A 326 -0.01 -12.28 -4.30
C ALA A 326 -0.87 -11.85 -3.11
N PHE A 327 -1.44 -12.82 -2.40
CA PHE A 327 -2.18 -12.54 -1.18
C PHE A 327 -1.27 -11.95 -0.09
N ILE A 328 -0.11 -12.56 0.18
CA ILE A 328 0.86 -12.06 1.17
C ILE A 328 1.39 -10.68 0.79
N THR A 329 1.67 -10.46 -0.50
CA THR A 329 2.17 -9.15 -0.99
C THR A 329 1.14 -8.06 -0.74
N SER A 330 -0.11 -8.28 -1.17
CA SER A 330 -1.17 -7.29 -1.09
C SER A 330 -1.66 -7.05 0.34
N ILE A 331 -2.08 -8.10 1.05
CA ILE A 331 -2.61 -7.99 2.41
C ILE A 331 -1.50 -7.70 3.41
N GLY A 332 -0.31 -8.27 3.24
CA GLY A 332 0.81 -7.99 4.11
C GLY A 332 1.24 -6.53 4.06
N ALA A 333 1.29 -5.92 2.87
CA ALA A 333 1.69 -4.53 2.73
C ALA A 333 0.69 -3.56 3.40
N MET A 334 -0.60 -3.91 3.41
CA MET A 334 -1.63 -3.16 4.15
C MET A 334 -1.40 -3.15 5.67
N GLN A 335 -0.71 -4.16 6.22
CA GLN A 335 -0.46 -4.26 7.67
C GLN A 335 0.61 -3.29 8.17
N LEU A 336 1.34 -2.58 7.30
CA LEU A 336 2.25 -1.50 7.71
C LEU A 336 1.52 -0.44 8.55
N PHE A 337 0.29 -0.10 8.17
CA PHE A 337 -0.54 0.85 8.92
C PHE A 337 -0.86 0.32 10.33
N ALA A 338 -1.14 -0.98 10.47
CA ALA A 338 -1.43 -1.60 11.75
C ALA A 338 -0.22 -1.52 12.70
N GLY A 339 0.99 -1.80 12.19
CA GLY A 339 2.23 -1.67 12.96
C GLY A 339 2.46 -0.26 13.49
N ALA A 340 2.27 0.76 12.64
CA ALA A 340 2.35 2.15 13.05
C ALA A 340 1.25 2.51 14.08
N GLY A 341 0.02 2.07 13.86
CA GLY A 341 -1.09 2.30 14.79
C GLY A 341 -0.87 1.67 16.16
N PHE A 342 -0.33 0.45 16.23
CA PHE A 342 0.03 -0.19 17.50
C PHE A 342 1.16 0.55 18.22
N LEU A 343 2.17 1.01 17.49
CA LEU A 343 3.25 1.80 18.07
C LEU A 343 2.70 3.10 18.67
N ILE A 344 1.86 3.83 17.93
CA ILE A 344 1.19 5.04 18.43
C ILE A 344 0.35 4.72 19.66
N ALA A 345 -0.46 3.65 19.62
CA ALA A 345 -1.24 3.21 20.77
C ALA A 345 -0.36 2.92 21.99
N GLY A 346 0.83 2.34 21.79
CA GLY A 346 1.79 2.04 22.84
C GLY A 346 2.42 3.29 23.45
N VAL A 347 2.76 4.28 22.62
CA VAL A 347 3.25 5.58 23.12
C VAL A 347 2.15 6.33 23.86
N VAL A 348 0.92 6.34 23.32
CA VAL A 348 -0.24 6.97 23.95
C VAL A 348 -0.62 6.29 25.27
N SER A 349 -0.41 4.97 25.39
CA SER A 349 -0.69 4.24 26.63
C SER A 349 0.21 4.66 27.79
N LEU A 350 1.41 5.20 27.52
CA LEU A 350 2.27 5.80 28.53
C LEU A 350 1.68 7.08 29.15
N ILE A 351 0.88 7.82 28.38
CA ILE A 351 0.20 9.05 28.85
C ILE A 351 -1.09 8.70 29.58
N SER A 352 -1.91 7.83 28.98
CA SER A 352 -3.18 7.37 29.53
C SER A 352 -3.49 5.97 29.04
N PHE A 353 -3.54 5.01 29.97
CA PHE A 353 -3.87 3.62 29.66
C PHE A 353 -5.20 3.49 28.92
N LYS A 354 -6.23 4.23 29.34
CA LYS A 354 -7.55 4.23 28.70
C LYS A 354 -7.49 4.74 27.26
N LEU A 355 -6.71 5.80 27.02
CA LEU A 355 -6.56 6.37 25.69
C LEU A 355 -5.76 5.45 24.77
N GLY A 356 -4.66 4.85 25.27
CA GLY A 356 -3.88 3.87 24.51
C GLY A 356 -4.69 2.64 24.12
N PHE A 357 -5.52 2.12 25.04
CA PHE A 357 -6.44 1.03 24.74
C PHE A 357 -7.49 1.42 23.70
N PHE A 358 -8.05 2.64 23.78
CA PHE A 358 -8.98 3.14 22.77
C PHE A 358 -8.34 3.25 21.38
N VAL A 359 -7.13 3.80 21.29
CA VAL A 359 -6.37 3.90 20.02
C VAL A 359 -6.04 2.50 19.48
N MET A 360 -5.68 1.56 20.35
CA MET A 360 -5.44 0.16 19.97
C MET A 360 -6.70 -0.49 19.40
N ALA A 361 -7.84 -0.34 20.06
CA ALA A 361 -9.12 -0.87 19.59
C ALA A 361 -9.53 -0.27 18.24
N ALA A 362 -9.39 1.05 18.08
CA ALA A 362 -9.64 1.73 16.81
C ALA A 362 -8.70 1.23 15.69
N THR A 363 -7.43 1.00 16.01
CA THR A 363 -6.43 0.46 15.07
C THR A 363 -6.78 -0.96 14.64
N LEU A 364 -7.19 -1.83 15.58
CA LEU A 364 -7.63 -3.19 15.28
C LEU A 364 -8.85 -3.20 14.37
N LEU A 365 -9.87 -2.40 14.71
CA LEU A 365 -11.11 -2.35 13.92
C LEU A 365 -10.84 -1.80 12.51
N SER A 366 -9.97 -0.80 12.38
CA SER A 366 -9.55 -0.26 11.09
C SER A 366 -8.77 -1.29 10.28
N THR A 367 -7.83 -2.00 10.91
CA THR A 367 -7.02 -3.05 10.25
C THR A 367 -7.91 -4.18 9.75
N LEU A 368 -8.90 -4.58 10.56
CA LEU A 368 -9.89 -5.59 10.19
C LEU A 368 -10.70 -5.15 8.97
N GLY A 369 -11.25 -3.94 8.98
CA GLY A 369 -12.02 -3.38 7.87
C GLY A 369 -11.19 -3.29 6.57
N ILE A 370 -9.98 -2.74 6.65
CA ILE A 370 -9.07 -2.61 5.51
C ILE A 370 -8.68 -3.99 4.97
N SER A 371 -8.37 -4.96 5.84
CA SER A 371 -8.00 -6.31 5.41
C SER A 371 -9.15 -7.04 4.72
N LEU A 372 -10.39 -6.88 5.22
CA LEU A 372 -11.58 -7.45 4.60
C LEU A 372 -11.85 -6.85 3.23
N VAL A 373 -11.80 -5.51 3.11
CA VAL A 373 -11.97 -4.81 1.84
C VAL A 373 -10.86 -5.20 0.87
N GLY A 374 -9.60 -5.14 1.30
CA GLY A 374 -8.44 -5.52 0.50
C GLY A 374 -8.54 -6.95 -0.02
N ALA A 375 -8.89 -7.91 0.85
CA ALA A 375 -9.04 -9.31 0.45
C ALA A 375 -10.23 -9.51 -0.51
N SER A 376 -11.33 -8.79 -0.32
CA SER A 376 -12.50 -8.86 -1.21
C SER A 376 -12.20 -8.32 -2.62
N VAL A 377 -11.45 -7.22 -2.71
CA VAL A 377 -11.04 -6.60 -3.99
C VAL A 377 -10.01 -7.48 -4.68
N ALA A 378 -9.00 -7.96 -3.95
CA ALA A 378 -7.98 -8.86 -4.49
C ALA A 378 -8.63 -10.13 -5.07
N SER A 379 -9.65 -10.65 -4.40
CA SER A 379 -10.39 -11.86 -4.78
C SER A 379 -11.49 -11.64 -5.83
N GLN A 380 -11.72 -10.38 -6.24
CA GLN A 380 -12.80 -9.97 -7.15
C GLN A 380 -14.16 -10.54 -6.75
N VAL A 381 -14.49 -10.50 -5.45
CA VAL A 381 -15.78 -10.97 -4.95
C VAL A 381 -16.88 -10.05 -5.48
N THR A 382 -17.91 -10.63 -6.11
CA THR A 382 -19.05 -9.83 -6.59
C THR A 382 -19.76 -9.13 -5.43
N LYS A 383 -20.27 -7.91 -5.66
CA LYS A 383 -20.93 -7.09 -4.63
C LYS A 383 -22.05 -7.86 -3.90
N GLU A 384 -22.77 -8.72 -4.62
CA GLU A 384 -23.84 -9.57 -4.08
C GLU A 384 -23.35 -10.58 -3.04
N LYS A 385 -22.09 -11.04 -3.15
CA LYS A 385 -21.51 -12.06 -2.26
C LYS A 385 -20.64 -11.47 -1.16
N LEU A 386 -20.43 -10.16 -1.14
CA LEU A 386 -19.52 -9.47 -0.22
C LEU A 386 -19.94 -9.68 1.25
N TRP A 387 -21.24 -9.58 1.56
CA TRP A 387 -21.73 -9.83 2.92
C TRP A 387 -21.49 -11.28 3.37
N SER A 388 -21.77 -12.25 2.50
CA SER A 388 -21.51 -13.67 2.79
C SER A 388 -20.02 -13.93 3.00
N TYR A 389 -19.16 -13.29 2.20
CA TYR A 389 -17.70 -13.38 2.34
C TYR A 389 -17.23 -12.85 3.70
N ILE A 390 -17.72 -11.68 4.13
CA ILE A 390 -17.35 -11.09 5.43
C ILE A 390 -17.80 -12.00 6.57
N VAL A 391 -19.07 -12.41 6.59
CA VAL A 391 -19.62 -13.24 7.67
C VAL A 391 -18.87 -14.57 7.75
N LEU A 392 -18.65 -15.25 6.61
CA LEU A 392 -17.88 -16.49 6.57
C LEU A 392 -16.45 -16.28 7.05
N SER A 393 -15.80 -15.18 6.67
CA SER A 393 -14.41 -14.87 7.06
C SER A 393 -14.27 -14.70 8.57
N VAL A 394 -15.19 -13.94 9.18
CA VAL A 394 -15.22 -13.76 10.63
C VAL A 394 -15.55 -15.07 11.33
N CYS A 395 -16.52 -15.85 10.85
CA CYS A 395 -16.86 -17.16 11.44
C CYS A 395 -15.68 -18.14 11.35
N ALA A 396 -15.02 -18.26 10.21
CA ALA A 396 -13.87 -19.14 10.04
C ALA A 396 -12.68 -18.69 10.89
N TYR A 397 -12.46 -17.38 11.03
CA TYR A 397 -11.47 -16.83 11.95
C TYR A 397 -11.76 -17.26 13.40
N LEU A 398 -12.99 -17.08 13.89
CA LEU A 398 -13.35 -17.44 15.26
C LEU A 398 -13.22 -18.94 15.53
N LEU A 399 -13.58 -19.78 14.55
CA LEU A 399 -13.39 -21.23 14.64
C LEU A 399 -11.90 -21.61 14.70
N LEU A 400 -11.08 -21.05 13.80
CA LEU A 400 -9.63 -21.32 13.79
C LEU A 400 -8.96 -20.80 15.07
N PHE A 401 -9.32 -19.60 15.52
CA PHE A 401 -8.80 -19.01 16.73
C PHE A 401 -9.17 -19.85 17.96
N GLY A 402 -10.42 -20.29 18.08
CA GLY A 402 -10.86 -21.15 19.18
C GLY A 402 -10.12 -22.50 19.19
N LEU A 403 -9.95 -23.12 18.03
CA LEU A 403 -9.20 -24.38 17.90
C LEU A 403 -7.74 -24.20 18.31
N PHE A 404 -7.09 -23.13 17.84
CA PHE A 404 -5.71 -22.87 18.23
C PHE A 404 -5.57 -22.47 19.70
N ALA A 405 -6.52 -21.73 20.27
CA ALA A 405 -6.51 -21.39 21.68
C ALA A 405 -6.61 -22.65 22.55
N ASP A 406 -7.52 -23.57 22.20
CA ASP A 406 -7.69 -24.87 22.88
C ASP A 406 -6.46 -25.77 22.75
N LEU A 407 -5.71 -25.67 21.65
CA LEU A 407 -4.48 -26.44 21.46
C LEU A 407 -3.31 -25.94 22.34
N ILE A 408 -3.33 -24.66 22.74
CA ILE A 408 -2.23 -24.00 23.47
C ILE A 408 -2.48 -23.98 24.98
N LEU A 409 -3.74 -23.79 25.37
CA LEU A 409 -4.18 -23.75 26.77
C LEU A 409 -4.21 -25.16 27.35
#